data_AF-A0A5D3DE07-F1
#
_entry.id   AF-A0A5D3DE07-F1
#
_cell.length_a   1.000
_cell.length_b   1.000
_cell.length_c   1.000
_cell.angle_alpha   90.00
_cell.angle_beta   90.00
_cell.angle_gamma   90.00
#
_symmetry.space_group_name_H-M   'P 1'
#
loop_
_entity.id
_entity.type
_entity.pdbx_description
1 polymer ?
#
loop_
_entity_poly.entity_id
_entity_poly.type
_entity_poly.pdbx_seq_one_letter_code
_entity_poly.pdbx_strand_id
1 'polypeptide(L)' 'MPPRKVARRGGGRRGRRARCDQPEEQPAVPAVDLTHRSPRRILAAMEQRYQDMLQATLAPFLAAQQN' A
#
# COMPACT_ATOMS: atom_id res chain seq x y z
N MET A 1 60.42 8.84 -2.70
CA MET A 1 60.01 7.88 -3.76
C MET A 1 59.05 6.86 -3.17
N PRO A 2 58.01 6.41 -3.91
CA PRO A 2 56.67 6.21 -3.36
C PRO A 2 56.29 4.75 -3.02
N PRO A 3 55.24 4.56 -2.20
CA PRO A 3 54.68 3.26 -1.83
C PRO A 3 53.99 2.56 -3.01
N ARG A 4 54.05 1.22 -3.03
CA ARG A 4 53.45 0.37 -4.07
C ARG A 4 51.92 0.50 -4.03
N LYS A 5 51.35 0.95 -5.16
CA LYS A 5 49.93 1.21 -5.40
C LYS A 5 49.06 -0.02 -5.11
N VAL A 6 48.21 0.06 -4.09
CA VAL A 6 47.05 -0.82 -3.94
C VAL A 6 46.03 -0.38 -4.99
N ALA A 7 45.83 -1.21 -6.02
CA ALA A 7 44.84 -0.97 -7.05
C ALA A 7 43.82 -2.11 -7.03
N ARG A 8 42.82 -2.07 -6.14
CA ARG A 8 41.57 -2.83 -6.34
C ARG A 8 40.34 -2.11 -5.78
N ARG A 9 39.53 -1.65 -6.75
CA ARG A 9 38.07 -1.65 -6.79
C ARG A 9 37.32 -0.61 -5.95
N GLY A 10 36.90 0.42 -6.67
CA GLY A 10 35.47 0.60 -6.88
C GLY A 10 34.79 1.50 -5.88
N GLY A 11 34.74 2.80 -6.21
CA GLY A 11 33.72 3.68 -5.68
C GLY A 11 32.33 3.10 -5.97
N GLY A 12 31.51 3.00 -4.92
CA GLY A 12 30.23 2.29 -4.98
C GLY A 12 29.22 2.83 -3.99
N ARG A 13 28.89 4.12 -4.15
CA ARG A 13 27.58 4.71 -3.81
C ARG A 13 27.16 4.68 -2.33
N ARG A 14 27.36 5.84 -1.68
CA ARG A 14 26.31 6.44 -0.84
C ARG A 14 24.97 6.32 -1.58
N GLY A 15 24.00 5.63 -1.00
CA GLY A 15 22.69 5.46 -1.63
C GLY A 15 21.65 5.01 -0.63
N ARG A 16 21.05 5.99 0.06
CA ARG A 16 19.83 5.83 0.85
C ARG A 16 18.81 4.99 0.09
N ARG A 17 18.37 3.90 0.69
CA ARG A 17 17.01 3.37 0.57
C ARG A 17 16.70 2.82 1.97
N ALA A 18 16.41 3.68 2.95
CA ALA A 18 15.07 4.21 3.17
C ALA A 18 14.05 3.11 2.87
N ARG A 19 13.63 2.43 3.95
CA ARG A 19 12.38 1.67 4.07
C ARG A 19 11.67 1.50 2.72
N CYS A 20 12.11 0.52 1.94
CA CYS A 20 11.25 0.02 0.88
C CYS A 20 10.16 -0.75 1.61
N ASP A 21 9.06 -0.02 1.79
CA ASP A 21 7.73 -0.54 1.89
C ASP A 21 7.56 -1.38 3.17
N GLN A 22 7.29 -0.75 4.33
CA GLN A 22 5.90 -0.76 4.79
C GLN A 22 5.00 -1.17 3.62
N PRO A 23 4.50 -2.41 3.57
CA PRO A 23 3.19 -2.57 2.97
C PRO A 23 2.32 -1.69 3.87
N GLU A 24 2.13 -0.43 3.48
CA GLU A 24 0.90 0.31 3.79
C GLU A 24 -0.16 -0.75 3.71
N GLU A 25 -0.75 -1.08 4.86
CA GLU A 25 -1.67 -2.19 5.08
C GLU A 25 -2.50 -2.34 3.82
N GLN A 26 -2.04 -3.20 2.90
CA GLN A 26 -2.91 -3.66 1.85
C GLN A 26 -3.97 -4.32 2.68
N PRO A 27 -5.23 -3.81 2.66
CA PRO A 27 -6.26 -4.42 3.45
C PRO A 27 -6.18 -5.87 3.05
N ALA A 28 -5.82 -6.73 4.01
CA ALA A 28 -5.61 -8.13 3.77
C ALA A 28 -7.01 -8.66 3.47
N VAL A 29 -7.48 -8.38 2.25
CA VAL A 29 -8.66 -8.97 1.70
C VAL A 29 -8.31 -10.45 1.78
N PRO A 30 -9.08 -11.25 2.53
CA PRO A 30 -8.75 -12.66 2.70
C PRO A 30 -8.74 -13.29 1.31
N ALA A 31 -7.56 -13.40 0.71
CA ALA A 31 -7.37 -13.97 -0.62
C ALA A 31 -7.75 -15.46 -0.63
N VAL A 32 -7.85 -16.04 0.57
CA VAL A 32 -8.28 -17.41 0.85
C VAL A 32 -9.67 -17.73 0.30
N ASP A 33 -10.55 -16.73 0.12
CA ASP A 33 -11.91 -16.95 -0.40
C ASP A 33 -12.17 -16.31 -1.78
N LEU A 34 -11.16 -15.63 -2.36
CA LEU A 34 -11.27 -14.99 -3.67
C LEU A 34 -11.00 -15.94 -4.83
N THR A 35 -10.22 -17.01 -4.62
CA THR A 35 -9.94 -18.00 -5.66
C THR A 35 -11.13 -18.90 -5.97
N HIS A 36 -12.08 -19.03 -5.04
CA HIS A 36 -13.33 -19.80 -5.22
C HIS A 36 -14.53 -18.90 -5.56
N ARG A 37 -14.46 -17.60 -5.26
CA ARG A 37 -15.55 -16.65 -5.48
C ARG A 37 -15.54 -16.13 -6.91
N SER A 38 -16.71 -16.08 -7.54
CA SER A 38 -16.81 -15.56 -8.89
C SER A 38 -16.34 -14.10 -8.96
N PRO A 39 -15.62 -13.68 -10.02
CA PRO A 39 -15.12 -12.31 -10.16
C PRO A 39 -16.19 -11.23 -9.95
N ARG A 40 -17.43 -11.51 -10.39
CA ARG A 40 -18.59 -10.62 -10.17
C ARG A 40 -18.92 -10.43 -8.70
N ARG A 41 -18.84 -11.49 -7.90
CA ARG A 41 -19.17 -11.47 -6.48
C ARG A 41 -18.05 -10.85 -5.64
N ILE A 42 -16.83 -10.82 -6.15
CA ILE A 42 -15.70 -10.06 -5.60
C ILE A 42 -15.90 -8.58 -5.89
N LEU A 43 -16.21 -8.23 -7.14
CA LEU A 43 -16.49 -6.86 -7.56
C LEU A 43 -17.63 -6.24 -6.74
N ALA A 44 -18.77 -6.94 -6.60
CA ALA A 44 -19.89 -6.48 -5.79
C ALA A 44 -19.51 -6.26 -4.30
N ALA A 45 -18.60 -7.07 -3.76
CA ALA A 45 -18.12 -6.88 -2.39
C ALA A 45 -17.19 -5.66 -2.26
N MET A 46 -16.39 -5.38 -3.29
CA MET A 46 -15.55 -4.18 -3.34
C MET A 46 -16.40 -2.92 -3.49
N GLU A 47 -17.41 -2.95 -4.35
CA GLU A 47 -18.38 -1.84 -4.51
C GLU A 47 -19.13 -1.57 -3.21
N GLN A 48 -19.63 -2.61 -2.54
CA GLN A 48 -20.31 -2.46 -1.25
C GLN A 48 -19.40 -1.81 -0.21
N ARG A 49 -18.15 -2.29 -0.07
CA ARG A 49 -17.19 -1.69 0.88
C ARG A 49 -16.87 -0.23 0.55
N TYR A 50 -16.80 0.11 -0.73
CA TYR A 50 -16.59 1.50 -1.15
C TYR A 50 -17.77 2.39 -0.78
N GLN A 51 -19.00 1.93 -1.01
CA GLN A 51 -20.20 2.67 -0.63
C GLN A 51 -20.33 2.82 0.88
N ASP A 52 -20.07 1.76 1.64
CA ASP A 52 -20.09 1.80 3.11
C ASP A 52 -19.06 2.81 3.64
N MET A 53 -17.86 2.84 3.06
CA MET A 53 -16.81 3.81 3.41
C MET A 53 -17.23 5.24 3.10
N LEU A 54 -17.81 5.49 1.92
CA LEU A 54 -18.31 6.81 1.54
C LEU A 54 -19.41 7.26 2.49
N GLN A 55 -20.36 6.39 2.81
CA GLN A 55 -21.44 6.70 3.73
C GLN A 55 -20.91 7.00 5.13
N ALA A 56 -19.98 6.19 5.66
CA ALA A 56 -19.37 6.43 6.97
C ALA A 56 -18.60 7.76 7.01
N THR A 57 -17.95 8.14 5.92
CA THR A 57 -17.18 9.39 5.84
C THR A 57 -18.09 10.60 5.73
N LEU A 58 -19.18 10.50 4.96
CA LEU A 58 -20.08 11.62 4.67
C LEU A 58 -21.20 11.79 5.71
N ALA A 59 -21.60 10.73 6.42
CA ALA A 59 -22.62 10.77 7.47
C ALA A 59 -22.41 11.90 8.50
N PRO A 60 -21.21 12.13 9.08
CA PRO A 60 -21.02 13.21 10.04
C PRO A 60 -21.17 14.61 9.41
N PHE A 61 -20.76 14.79 8.15
CA PHE A 61 -20.94 16.07 7.45
C PHE A 61 -22.41 16.35 7.16
N LEU A 62 -23.17 15.34 6.74
CA LEU A 62 -24.61 15.46 6.51
C LEU A 62 -25.36 15.72 7.82
N ALA A 63 -25.00 15.03 8.91
CA ALA A 63 -25.60 15.25 10.22
C ALA A 63 -25.35 16.67 10.74
N ALA A 64 -24.16 17.22 10.50
CA ALA A 64 -23.82 18.60 10.89
C ALA A 64 -24.57 19.67 10.07
N GLN A 65 -25.09 19.34 8.88
CA GLN A 65 -25.88 20.25 8.04
C GLN A 65 -27.39 20.22 8.36
N GLN A 66 -27.85 19.27 9.18
CA GLN A 66 -29.26 19.10 9.55
C GLN A 66 -29.64 19.79 10.87
N ASN A 67 -28.69 20.49 11.50
CA ASN A 67 -28.89 21.41 12.62
C ASN A 67 -29.06 22.85 12.12
#